data_AF-A0A1S4M768-F1
#
_entry.id   AF-A0A1S4M768-F1
#
_cell.length_a   1.000
_cell.length_b   1.000
_cell.length_c   1.000
_cell.angle_alpha   90.00
_cell.angle_beta   90.00
_cell.angle_gamma   90.00
#
_symmetry.space_group_name_H-M   'P 1'
#
loop_
_entity.id
_entity.type
_entity.pdbx_description
1 polymer ?
#
loop_
_entity_poly.entity_id
_entity_poly.type
_entity_poly.pdbx_seq_one_letter_code
_entity_poly.pdbx_strand_id
1 'polypeptide(L)'
;MQANKPQFLLPFTAVPSVQRPVVHEAGDTAGARRHLYLTVVAVYMASLSFGFTCTYSSPALPDIRKNIDFTDNDTGWFGSLVTLGAVFGGQLVNWLGRKGTLLFSTASFTSGYLFIIFGPSTILLFVGRFLTGVGIGMVALAVPVFISEICPANVRGLLNTGSNMVVTIGNLIVFVLGKWLDYKWLAFCCLTPSLIMAATLPWCKESPRWLLQKGRRKAA
;
A
#
# COMPACT_ATOMS: atom_id res chain seq x y z
N MET A 1 65.95 18.35 -14.23
CA MET A 1 64.55 18.09 -14.65
C MET A 1 64.27 16.62 -14.34
N GLN A 2 63.55 16.34 -13.25
CA GLN A 2 62.16 15.87 -13.26
C GLN A 2 62.03 14.45 -13.86
N ALA A 3 61.49 13.41 -13.21
CA ALA A 3 60.79 13.31 -11.94
C ALA A 3 60.86 11.85 -11.45
N ASN A 4 61.16 11.68 -10.16
CA ASN A 4 60.94 10.46 -9.38
C ASN A 4 59.43 10.27 -9.19
N LYS A 5 58.87 9.12 -9.59
CA LYS A 5 57.49 8.74 -9.26
C LYS A 5 57.49 7.33 -8.64
N PRO A 6 56.93 7.16 -7.42
CA PRO A 6 57.15 5.98 -6.61
C PRO A 6 56.30 4.77 -7.06
N GLN A 7 56.85 3.59 -6.75
CA GLN A 7 56.15 2.31 -6.69
C GLN A 7 54.89 2.44 -5.82
N PHE A 8 53.71 2.25 -6.42
CA PHE A 8 52.47 2.05 -5.69
C PHE A 8 51.87 0.69 -6.07
N LEU A 9 52.26 -0.31 -5.29
CA LEU A 9 51.64 -1.63 -5.20
C LEU A 9 50.20 -1.47 -4.68
N LEU A 10 49.21 -1.86 -5.48
CA LEU A 10 47.95 -2.36 -4.94
C LEU A 10 47.62 -3.69 -5.63
N PRO A 11 47.54 -4.82 -4.90
CA PRO A 11 46.87 -6.00 -5.40
C PRO A 11 45.36 -5.73 -5.43
N PHE A 12 44.85 -5.33 -6.58
CA PHE A 12 43.45 -5.54 -6.94
C PHE A 12 43.25 -7.06 -7.07
N THR A 13 42.77 -7.73 -6.00
CA THR A 13 41.99 -8.99 -6.04
C THR A 13 41.82 -9.54 -4.62
N ALA A 14 40.97 -8.89 -3.83
CA ALA A 14 40.29 -9.55 -2.72
C ALA A 14 38.83 -9.10 -2.75
N VAL A 15 38.07 -9.64 -3.71
CA VAL A 15 36.62 -9.61 -3.64
C VAL A 15 36.25 -10.36 -2.36
N PRO A 16 35.61 -9.74 -1.36
CA PRO A 16 35.15 -10.46 -0.18
C PRO A 16 34.22 -11.57 -0.68
N SER A 17 34.53 -12.81 -0.31
CA SER A 17 33.72 -13.98 -0.62
C SER A 17 32.24 -13.67 -0.39
N VAL A 18 31.46 -13.69 -1.48
CA VAL A 18 30.00 -13.64 -1.44
C VAL A 18 29.56 -14.73 -0.48
N GLN A 19 29.17 -14.34 0.73
CA GLN A 19 28.53 -15.23 1.68
C GLN A 19 27.30 -15.76 0.97
N ARG A 20 27.36 -17.05 0.59
CA ARG A 20 26.20 -17.75 0.04
C ARG A 20 25.07 -17.56 1.06
N PRO A 21 23.86 -17.19 0.61
CA PRO A 21 22.74 -17.05 1.52
C PRO A 21 22.63 -18.38 2.28
N VAL A 22 22.60 -18.29 3.60
CA VAL A 22 22.33 -19.41 4.50
C VAL A 22 20.95 -19.92 4.08
N VAL A 23 20.95 -21.00 3.29
CA VAL A 23 19.72 -21.72 2.94
C VAL A 23 19.25 -22.31 4.26
N HIS A 24 18.33 -21.61 4.93
CA HIS A 24 17.65 -22.17 6.08
C HIS A 24 17.05 -23.51 5.66
N GLU A 25 17.41 -24.55 6.40
CA GLU A 25 16.95 -25.91 6.19
C GLU A 25 15.43 -25.96 6.06
N ALA A 26 15.00 -26.79 5.12
CA ALA A 26 13.63 -27.06 4.77
C ALA A 26 12.88 -27.79 5.91
N GLY A 27 12.61 -27.09 7.01
CA GLY A 27 11.67 -27.49 8.05
C GLY A 27 10.45 -26.57 8.01
N ASP A 28 9.31 -27.08 7.55
CA ASP A 28 8.01 -26.39 7.33
C ASP A 28 7.86 -25.52 6.05
N THR A 29 8.14 -26.12 4.89
CA THR A 29 7.96 -25.43 3.58
C THR A 29 6.49 -25.23 3.18
N ALA A 30 5.54 -26.01 3.71
CA ALA A 30 4.12 -25.88 3.39
C ALA A 30 3.49 -24.70 4.15
N GLY A 31 3.79 -24.57 5.45
CA GLY A 31 3.36 -23.44 6.27
C GLY A 31 3.92 -22.13 5.75
N ALA A 32 5.22 -22.07 5.44
CA ALA A 32 5.86 -20.86 4.91
C ALA A 32 5.29 -20.41 3.55
N ARG A 33 5.07 -21.35 2.62
CA ARG A 33 4.45 -21.05 1.32
C ARG A 33 3.02 -20.53 1.46
N ARG A 34 2.20 -21.17 2.31
CA ARG A 34 0.83 -20.72 2.57
C ARG A 34 0.79 -19.29 3.14
N HIS A 35 1.67 -18.97 4.08
CA HIS A 35 1.77 -17.61 4.62
C HIS A 35 2.20 -16.60 3.55
N LEU A 36 3.19 -16.93 2.73
CA LEU A 36 3.62 -16.09 1.61
C LEU A 36 2.45 -15.76 0.68
N TYR A 37 1.65 -16.75 0.28
CA TYR A 37 0.48 -16.53 -0.57
C TYR A 37 -0.56 -15.62 0.08
N LEU A 38 -0.90 -15.84 1.36
CA LEU A 38 -1.84 -14.98 2.08
C LEU A 38 -1.36 -13.53 2.13
N THR A 39 -0.07 -13.33 2.36
CA THR A 39 0.54 -12.01 2.39
C THR A 39 0.49 -11.30 1.05
N VAL A 40 0.79 -12.01 -0.05
CA VAL A 40 0.70 -11.47 -1.41
C VAL A 40 -0.75 -11.09 -1.75
N VAL A 41 -1.73 -11.93 -1.38
CA VAL A 41 -3.15 -11.63 -1.58
C VAL A 41 -3.56 -10.37 -0.81
N ALA A 42 -3.16 -10.23 0.46
CA ALA A 42 -3.45 -9.04 1.24
C ALA A 42 -2.86 -7.77 0.62
N VAL A 43 -1.62 -7.86 0.12
CA VAL A 43 -0.95 -6.75 -0.59
C VAL A 43 -1.68 -6.39 -1.88
N TYR A 44 -2.14 -7.38 -2.65
CA TYR A 44 -2.90 -7.12 -3.87
C TYR A 44 -4.26 -6.49 -3.59
N MET A 45 -4.93 -6.87 -2.49
CA MET A 45 -6.17 -6.21 -2.05
C MET A 45 -5.93 -4.77 -1.59
N ALA A 46 -4.78 -4.50 -0.95
CA ALA A 46 -4.35 -3.13 -0.63
C ALA A 46 -4.14 -2.29 -1.91
N SER A 47 -3.47 -2.86 -2.90
CA SER A 47 -3.27 -2.23 -4.22
C SER A 47 -4.59 -2.00 -4.97
N LEU A 48 -5.54 -2.92 -4.87
CA LEU A 48 -6.87 -2.74 -5.45
C LEU A 48 -7.61 -1.57 -4.77
N SER A 49 -7.57 -1.52 -3.44
CA SER A 49 -8.18 -0.44 -2.64
C SER A 49 -7.56 0.93 -2.94
N PHE A 50 -6.25 0.96 -3.16
CA PHE A 50 -5.53 2.16 -3.62
C PHE A 50 -6.10 2.66 -4.95
N GLY A 51 -6.20 1.79 -5.97
CA GLY A 51 -6.75 2.16 -7.28
C GLY A 51 -8.21 2.63 -7.20
N PHE A 52 -9.01 1.93 -6.40
CA PHE A 52 -10.39 2.30 -6.14
C PHE A 52 -10.51 3.72 -5.58
N THR A 53 -9.70 4.05 -4.58
CA THR A 53 -9.74 5.37 -3.94
C THR A 53 -9.31 6.49 -4.89
N CYS A 54 -8.24 6.27 -5.68
CA CYS A 54 -7.75 7.23 -6.66
C CYS A 54 -8.82 7.58 -7.71
N THR A 55 -9.57 6.56 -8.15
CA THR A 55 -10.54 6.72 -9.23
C THR A 55 -11.92 7.13 -8.74
N TYR A 56 -12.29 6.82 -7.49
CA TYR A 56 -13.63 7.05 -6.93
C TYR A 56 -14.11 8.49 -7.07
N SER A 57 -13.22 9.49 -7.05
CA SER A 57 -13.61 10.90 -7.20
C SER A 57 -14.25 11.20 -8.56
N SER A 58 -13.74 10.61 -9.64
CA SER A 58 -14.17 10.97 -10.99
C SER A 58 -15.64 10.63 -11.29
N PRO A 59 -16.13 9.39 -11.08
CA PRO A 59 -17.53 9.06 -11.32
C PRO A 59 -18.46 9.48 -10.17
N ALA A 60 -17.97 9.66 -8.94
CA ALA A 60 -18.82 10.05 -7.81
C ALA A 60 -19.20 11.54 -7.83
N LEU A 61 -18.33 12.42 -8.34
CA LEU A 61 -18.54 13.87 -8.33
C LEU A 61 -19.83 14.33 -9.05
N PRO A 62 -20.15 13.86 -10.27
CA PRO A 62 -21.38 14.25 -10.97
C PRO A 62 -22.65 13.91 -10.18
N ASP A 63 -22.69 12.76 -9.52
CA ASP A 63 -23.85 12.36 -8.72
C ASP A 63 -23.92 13.08 -7.37
N ILE A 64 -22.78 13.36 -6.74
CA ILE A 64 -22.72 14.15 -5.52
C ILE A 64 -23.26 15.57 -5.78
N ARG A 65 -22.87 16.20 -6.90
CA ARG A 65 -23.33 17.55 -7.29
C ARG A 65 -24.83 17.65 -7.53
N LYS A 66 -25.51 16.55 -7.88
CA LYS A 66 -26.97 16.52 -8.05
C LYS A 66 -27.73 16.40 -6.73
N ASN A 67 -27.12 15.74 -5.74
CA ASN A 67 -27.76 15.40 -4.48
C ASN A 67 -27.40 16.36 -3.33
N ILE A 68 -26.29 17.07 -3.45
CA ILE A 68 -25.77 18.04 -2.48
C ILE A 68 -25.32 19.26 -3.27
N ASP A 69 -25.74 20.46 -2.86
CA ASP A 69 -25.25 21.71 -3.44
C ASP A 69 -23.74 21.80 -3.24
N PHE A 70 -22.98 21.49 -4.30
CA PHE A 70 -21.52 21.51 -4.33
C PHE A 70 -21.07 22.70 -5.16
N THR A 71 -20.31 23.60 -4.55
CA THR A 71 -19.66 24.69 -5.29
C THR A 71 -18.48 24.12 -6.09
N ASP A 72 -18.07 24.77 -7.18
CA ASP A 72 -16.89 24.33 -7.93
C ASP A 72 -15.61 24.32 -7.08
N ASN A 73 -15.51 25.23 -6.10
CA ASN A 73 -14.42 25.26 -5.11
C ASN A 73 -14.38 23.98 -4.26
N ASP A 74 -15.55 23.46 -3.86
CA ASP A 74 -15.66 22.25 -3.03
C ASP A 74 -15.20 20.99 -3.76
N THR A 75 -15.39 20.95 -5.08
CA THR A 75 -14.89 19.87 -5.93
C THR A 75 -13.37 19.84 -5.97
N GLY A 76 -12.73 21.01 -6.05
CA GLY A 76 -11.26 21.14 -5.97
C GLY A 76 -10.72 20.65 -4.62
N TRP A 77 -11.38 21.02 -3.53
CA TRP A 77 -11.03 20.53 -2.19
C TRP A 77 -11.21 19.03 -2.05
N PHE A 78 -12.29 18.45 -2.60
CA PHE A 78 -12.56 17.03 -2.53
C PHE A 78 -11.44 16.15 -3.13
N GLY A 79 -10.86 16.56 -4.25
CA GLY A 79 -9.70 15.90 -4.85
C GLY A 79 -8.40 16.17 -4.09
N SER A 80 -8.18 17.43 -3.69
CA SER A 80 -6.93 17.87 -3.04
C SER A 80 -6.74 17.26 -1.66
N LEU A 81 -7.82 17.04 -0.91
CA LEU A 81 -7.78 16.41 0.42
C LEU A 81 -7.22 14.99 0.40
N VAL A 82 -7.42 14.26 -0.70
CA VAL A 82 -6.84 12.91 -0.87
C VAL A 82 -5.32 13.01 -0.93
N THR A 83 -4.79 13.96 -1.72
CA THR A 83 -3.35 14.19 -1.84
C THR A 83 -2.75 14.69 -0.53
N LEU A 84 -3.41 15.63 0.16
CA LEU A 84 -2.99 16.08 1.48
C LEU A 84 -2.94 14.91 2.47
N GLY A 85 -4.01 14.11 2.53
CA GLY A 85 -4.05 12.90 3.34
C GLY A 85 -2.90 11.95 3.01
N ALA A 86 -2.59 11.73 1.73
CA ALA A 86 -1.52 10.85 1.30
C ALA A 86 -0.13 11.32 1.78
N VAL A 87 0.12 12.63 1.77
CA VAL A 87 1.34 13.21 2.34
C VAL A 87 1.41 12.90 3.84
N PHE A 88 0.36 13.17 4.62
CA PHE A 88 0.36 12.84 6.05
C PHE A 88 0.53 11.33 6.34
N GLY A 89 -0.16 10.49 5.56
CA GLY A 89 -0.09 9.04 5.66
C GLY A 89 1.31 8.48 5.38
N GLY A 90 2.01 9.04 4.40
CA GLY A 90 3.37 8.64 4.06
C GLY A 90 4.37 8.84 5.22
N GLN A 91 4.26 9.96 5.94
CA GLN A 91 5.16 10.30 7.04
C GLN A 91 4.95 9.36 8.25
N LEU A 92 3.71 8.92 8.46
CA LEU A 92 3.33 7.99 9.53
C LEU A 92 3.91 6.57 9.34
N VAL A 93 4.24 6.18 8.11
CA VAL A 93 4.80 4.85 7.78
C VAL A 93 6.09 4.56 8.55
N ASN A 94 6.95 5.57 8.69
CA ASN A 94 8.25 5.41 9.36
C ASN A 94 8.12 5.09 10.85
N TRP A 95 7.01 5.48 11.48
CA TRP A 95 6.76 5.30 12.91
C TRP A 95 6.02 4.00 13.23
N LEU A 96 5.15 3.54 12.33
CA LEU A 96 4.18 2.46 12.60
C LEU A 96 4.69 1.05 12.25
N GLY A 97 5.86 0.92 11.61
CA GLY A 97 6.40 -0.36 11.17
C GLY A 97 5.54 -1.03 10.08
N ARG A 98 6.06 -2.05 9.38
CA ARG A 98 5.45 -2.54 8.14
C ARG A 98 4.03 -3.12 8.32
N LYS A 99 3.84 -4.02 9.29
CA LYS A 99 2.50 -4.61 9.58
C LYS A 99 1.54 -3.59 10.19
N GLY A 100 2.06 -2.71 11.07
CA GLY A 100 1.26 -1.65 11.69
C GLY A 100 0.75 -0.65 10.66
N THR A 101 1.56 -0.27 9.68
CA THR A 101 1.15 0.59 8.56
C THR A 101 0.04 -0.05 7.72
N LEU A 102 0.13 -1.35 7.41
CA LEU A 102 -0.93 -2.04 6.67
C LEU A 102 -2.24 -2.14 7.47
N LEU A 103 -2.17 -2.42 8.77
CA LEU A 103 -3.36 -2.41 9.65
C LEU A 103 -3.97 -1.02 9.77
N PHE A 104 -3.15 0.01 9.99
CA PHE A 104 -3.61 1.39 10.14
C PHE A 104 -4.19 1.93 8.82
N SER A 105 -3.58 1.61 7.68
CA SER A 105 -4.14 1.96 6.37
C SER A 105 -5.50 1.31 6.11
N THR A 106 -5.66 0.05 6.52
CA THR A 106 -6.95 -0.63 6.43
C THR A 106 -8.03 0.04 7.27
N ALA A 107 -7.70 0.43 8.51
CA ALA A 107 -8.60 1.18 9.37
C ALA A 107 -8.93 2.56 8.79
N SER A 108 -7.95 3.22 8.16
CA SER A 108 -8.12 4.52 7.50
C SER A 108 -9.04 4.45 6.28
N PHE A 109 -8.89 3.42 5.43
CA PHE A 109 -9.79 3.20 4.31
C PHE A 109 -11.21 2.87 4.77
N THR A 110 -11.33 1.95 5.73
CA THR A 110 -12.63 1.52 6.26
C THR A 110 -13.38 2.71 6.86
N SER A 111 -12.73 3.46 7.75
CA SER A 111 -13.34 4.66 8.34
C SER A 111 -13.67 5.71 7.29
N GLY A 112 -12.76 5.98 6.35
CA GLY A 112 -12.98 6.94 5.28
C GLY A 112 -14.20 6.62 4.40
N TYR A 113 -14.37 5.37 3.99
CA TYR A 113 -15.55 4.94 3.23
C TYR A 113 -16.83 4.93 4.07
N LEU A 114 -16.76 4.56 5.36
CA LEU A 114 -17.91 4.68 6.26
C LEU A 114 -18.39 6.13 6.37
N PHE A 115 -17.48 7.10 6.55
CA PHE A 115 -17.84 8.52 6.58
C PHE A 115 -18.49 8.99 5.29
N ILE A 116 -18.07 8.47 4.14
CA ILE A 116 -18.65 8.80 2.84
C ILE A 116 -20.06 8.21 2.66
N ILE A 117 -20.28 6.98 3.15
CA ILE A 117 -21.58 6.29 3.07
C ILE A 117 -22.60 6.94 3.99
N PHE A 118 -22.22 7.18 5.25
CA PHE A 118 -23.11 7.67 6.30
C PHE A 118 -23.19 9.19 6.36
N GLY A 119 -22.31 9.94 5.68
CA GLY A 119 -22.26 11.38 5.77
C GLY A 119 -23.32 12.09 4.94
N PRO A 120 -24.35 12.71 5.55
CA PRO A 120 -25.31 13.55 4.82
C PRO A 120 -24.75 14.95 4.49
N SER A 121 -23.54 15.28 4.94
CA SER A 121 -22.94 16.62 4.85
C SER A 121 -21.64 16.60 4.04
N THR A 122 -21.39 17.68 3.30
CA THR A 122 -20.14 17.98 2.58
C THR A 122 -18.89 17.82 3.46
N ILE A 123 -18.99 18.19 4.74
CA ILE A 123 -17.86 18.09 5.68
C ILE A 123 -17.49 16.62 5.93
N LEU A 124 -18.47 15.72 6.05
CA LEU A 124 -18.21 14.29 6.27
C LEU A 124 -17.59 13.65 5.03
N LEU A 125 -17.99 14.08 3.83
CA LEU A 125 -17.35 13.68 2.58
C LEU A 125 -15.88 14.12 2.53
N PHE A 126 -15.57 15.34 2.96
CA PHE A 126 -14.20 15.86 3.04
C PHE A 126 -13.34 15.09 4.05
N VAL A 127 -13.87 14.84 5.24
CA VAL A 127 -13.18 14.04 6.27
C VAL A 127 -12.94 12.62 5.76
N GLY A 128 -13.94 12.00 5.13
CA GLY A 128 -13.79 10.68 4.52
C GLY A 128 -12.70 10.65 3.45
N ARG A 129 -12.65 11.68 2.58
CA ARG A 129 -11.59 11.79 1.56
C ARG A 129 -10.20 11.95 2.16
N PHE A 130 -10.05 12.80 3.16
CA PHE A 130 -8.78 12.93 3.87
C PHE A 130 -8.32 11.59 4.47
N LEU A 131 -9.22 10.86 5.14
CA LEU A 131 -8.90 9.55 5.73
C LEU A 131 -8.57 8.48 4.68
N THR A 132 -9.30 8.41 3.57
CA THR A 132 -8.92 7.51 2.48
C THR A 132 -7.58 7.88 1.83
N GLY A 133 -7.26 9.18 1.76
CA GLY A 133 -5.96 9.68 1.33
C GLY A 133 -4.81 9.23 2.25
N VAL A 134 -5.00 9.32 3.57
CA VAL A 134 -4.04 8.80 4.56
C VAL A 134 -3.77 7.30 4.33
N GLY A 135 -4.81 6.53 4.01
CA GLY A 135 -4.70 5.12 3.60
C GLY A 135 -3.84 4.93 2.35
N ILE A 136 -4.10 5.71 1.29
CA ILE A 136 -3.35 5.69 0.02
C ILE A 136 -1.85 5.92 0.28
N GLY A 137 -1.51 6.99 1.02
CA GLY A 137 -0.12 7.37 1.27
C GLY A 137 0.67 6.27 1.98
N MET A 138 0.03 5.61 2.94
CA MET A 138 0.62 4.48 3.63
C MET A 138 0.83 3.26 2.73
N VAL A 139 -0.17 2.89 1.95
CA VAL A 139 -0.10 1.73 1.04
C VAL A 139 0.96 1.95 -0.05
N ALA A 140 1.06 3.17 -0.59
CA ALA A 140 2.05 3.52 -1.61
C ALA A 140 3.49 3.24 -1.17
N LEU A 141 3.83 3.49 0.09
CA LEU A 141 5.16 3.22 0.64
C LEU A 141 5.28 1.80 1.18
N ALA A 142 4.24 1.28 1.84
CA ALA A 142 4.29 -0.02 2.50
C ALA A 142 4.33 -1.19 1.50
N VAL A 143 3.53 -1.15 0.44
CA VAL A 143 3.41 -2.26 -0.54
C VAL A 143 4.75 -2.61 -1.22
N PRO A 144 5.46 -1.69 -1.89
CA PRO A 144 6.70 -2.03 -2.58
C PRO A 144 7.80 -2.47 -1.61
N VAL A 145 7.87 -1.85 -0.42
CA VAL A 145 8.82 -2.23 0.64
C VAL A 145 8.53 -3.64 1.12
N PHE A 146 7.27 -3.95 1.41
CA PHE A 146 6.87 -5.24 1.94
C PHE A 146 7.08 -6.37 0.92
N ILE A 147 6.76 -6.14 -0.37
CA ILE A 147 7.11 -7.06 -1.45
C ILE A 147 8.63 -7.29 -1.50
N SER A 148 9.43 -6.21 -1.38
CA SER A 148 10.89 -6.31 -1.44
C SER A 148 11.53 -7.06 -0.26
N GLU A 149 10.85 -7.12 0.88
CA GLU A 149 11.33 -7.79 2.10
C GLU A 149 10.97 -9.28 2.15
N ILE A 150 9.84 -9.66 1.53
CA ILE A 150 9.31 -11.02 1.60
C ILE A 150 9.75 -11.86 0.40
N CYS A 151 9.99 -11.23 -0.75
CA CYS A 151 10.19 -11.95 -2.00
C CYS A 151 11.68 -12.19 -2.30
N PRO A 152 12.04 -13.37 -2.83
CA PRO A 152 13.40 -13.60 -3.32
C PRO A 152 13.71 -12.67 -4.51
N ALA A 153 14.99 -12.32 -4.67
CA ALA A 153 15.43 -11.28 -5.60
C ALA A 153 15.01 -11.52 -7.06
N ASN A 154 14.82 -12.78 -7.47
CA ASN A 154 14.44 -13.18 -8.82
C ASN A 154 12.97 -12.88 -9.19
N VAL A 155 12.05 -12.86 -8.22
CA VAL A 155 10.59 -12.66 -8.47
C VAL A 155 10.05 -11.33 -7.95
N ARG A 156 10.88 -10.57 -7.23
CA ARG A 156 10.49 -9.26 -6.66
C ARG A 156 9.95 -8.29 -7.71
N GLY A 157 10.57 -8.25 -8.90
CA GLY A 157 10.12 -7.40 -10.00
C GLY A 157 8.73 -7.79 -10.49
N LEU A 158 8.50 -9.08 -10.72
CA LEU A 158 7.21 -9.60 -11.19
C LEU A 158 6.07 -9.29 -10.22
N LEU A 159 6.30 -9.48 -8.92
CA LEU A 159 5.27 -9.24 -7.90
C LEU A 159 4.92 -7.76 -7.75
N ASN A 160 5.90 -6.87 -7.88
CA ASN A 160 5.66 -5.42 -7.87
C ASN A 160 4.98 -4.92 -9.15
N THR A 161 5.28 -5.50 -10.30
CA THR A 161 4.53 -5.22 -11.53
C THR A 161 3.09 -5.73 -11.42
N GLY A 162 2.89 -6.92 -10.85
CA GLY A 162 1.58 -7.48 -10.58
C GLY A 162 0.72 -6.58 -9.68
N SER A 163 1.28 -6.03 -8.59
CA SER A 163 0.54 -5.10 -7.73
C SER A 163 0.12 -3.82 -8.47
N ASN A 164 0.96 -3.26 -9.31
CA ASN A 164 0.60 -2.10 -10.16
C ASN A 164 -0.47 -2.44 -11.20
N MET A 165 -0.44 -3.64 -11.77
CA MET A 165 -1.50 -4.12 -12.66
C MET A 165 -2.84 -4.21 -11.93
N VAL A 166 -2.84 -4.70 -10.68
CA VAL A 166 -4.04 -4.75 -9.83
C VAL A 166 -4.57 -3.35 -9.51
N VAL A 167 -3.71 -2.36 -9.26
CA VAL A 167 -4.14 -0.94 -9.14
C VAL A 167 -4.90 -0.50 -10.39
N THR A 168 -4.35 -0.78 -11.56
CA THR A 168 -4.94 -0.38 -12.85
C THR A 168 -6.28 -1.07 -13.11
N ILE A 169 -6.37 -2.37 -12.80
CA ILE A 169 -7.64 -3.12 -12.83
C ILE A 169 -8.65 -2.49 -11.87
N GLY A 170 -8.20 -2.08 -10.68
CA GLY A 170 -9.02 -1.37 -9.71
C GLY A 170 -9.64 -0.09 -10.27
N ASN A 171 -8.82 0.74 -10.92
CA ASN A 171 -9.28 1.96 -11.58
C ASN A 171 -10.35 1.66 -12.63
N LEU A 172 -10.13 0.65 -13.45
CA LEU A 172 -11.04 0.26 -14.53
C LEU A 172 -12.41 -0.17 -13.97
N ILE A 173 -12.41 -0.99 -12.90
CA ILE A 173 -13.64 -1.42 -12.22
C ILE A 173 -14.43 -0.21 -11.71
N VAL A 174 -13.78 0.77 -11.06
CA VAL A 174 -14.49 1.94 -10.52
C VAL A 174 -15.07 2.82 -11.61
N PHE A 175 -14.38 3.00 -12.75
CA PHE A 175 -14.94 3.72 -13.89
C PHE A 175 -16.18 3.03 -14.47
N VAL A 176 -16.13 1.70 -14.60
CA VAL A 176 -17.26 0.92 -15.12
C VAL A 176 -18.43 0.95 -14.15
N LEU A 177 -18.20 0.68 -12.86
CA LEU A 177 -19.23 0.67 -11.83
C LEU A 177 -19.83 2.07 -11.61
N GLY A 178 -19.00 3.10 -11.64
CA GLY A 178 -19.43 4.48 -11.45
C GLY A 178 -20.33 5.03 -12.55
N LYS A 179 -20.49 4.33 -13.68
CA LYS A 179 -21.50 4.66 -14.69
C LYS A 179 -22.91 4.22 -14.28
N TRP A 180 -23.03 3.15 -13.50
CA TRP A 180 -24.31 2.49 -13.20
C TRP A 180 -24.74 2.61 -11.75
N LEU A 181 -23.81 2.88 -10.82
CA LEU A 181 -24.07 2.93 -9.38
C LEU A 181 -23.94 4.35 -8.83
N ASP A 182 -24.83 4.70 -7.90
CA ASP A 182 -24.74 5.94 -7.13
C ASP A 182 -23.44 6.01 -6.32
N TYR A 183 -23.04 7.23 -5.94
CA TYR A 183 -21.84 7.48 -5.16
C TYR A 183 -21.77 6.67 -3.84
N LYS A 184 -22.90 6.44 -3.14
CA LYS A 184 -22.94 5.65 -1.90
C LYS A 184 -22.70 4.17 -2.17
N TRP A 185 -23.35 3.60 -3.18
CA TRP A 185 -23.17 2.21 -3.57
C TRP A 185 -21.76 1.95 -4.10
N LEU A 186 -21.22 2.91 -4.85
CA LEU A 186 -19.83 2.86 -5.29
C LEU A 186 -18.85 2.88 -4.10
N ALA A 187 -19.12 3.69 -3.06
CA ALA A 187 -18.35 3.67 -1.82
C ALA A 187 -18.44 2.33 -1.08
N PHE A 188 -19.60 1.66 -1.08
CA PHE A 188 -19.76 0.29 -0.56
C PHE A 188 -18.93 -0.73 -1.36
N CYS A 189 -18.91 -0.63 -2.69
CA CYS A 189 -18.04 -1.46 -3.52
C CYS A 189 -16.57 -1.22 -3.16
N CYS A 190 -16.18 0.02 -2.92
CA CYS A 190 -14.81 0.35 -2.54
C CYS A 190 -14.42 -0.10 -1.12
N LEU A 191 -15.40 -0.22 -0.21
CA LEU A 191 -15.21 -0.77 1.12
C LEU A 191 -14.88 -2.28 1.07
N THR A 192 -15.39 -3.01 0.08
CA THR A 192 -15.24 -4.47 -0.04
C THR A 192 -13.78 -4.97 -0.01
N PRO A 193 -12.84 -4.47 -0.85
CA PRO A 193 -11.45 -4.91 -0.78
C PRO A 193 -10.72 -4.45 0.48
N SER A 194 -11.15 -3.33 1.10
CA SER A 194 -10.61 -2.89 2.39
C SER A 194 -10.99 -3.87 3.50
N LEU A 195 -12.21 -4.41 3.48
CA LEU A 195 -12.65 -5.44 4.42
C LEU A 195 -11.93 -6.78 4.20
N ILE A 196 -11.71 -7.18 2.94
CA ILE A 196 -10.95 -8.41 2.63
C ILE A 196 -9.52 -8.26 3.13
N MET A 197 -8.89 -7.11 2.91
CA MET A 197 -7.57 -6.78 3.45
C MET A 197 -7.58 -6.81 4.99
N ALA A 198 -8.60 -6.24 5.63
CA ALA A 198 -8.76 -6.26 7.09
C ALA A 198 -8.86 -7.69 7.64
N ALA A 199 -9.59 -8.57 6.93
CA ALA A 199 -9.72 -9.96 7.30
C ALA A 199 -8.41 -10.72 7.09
N THR A 200 -7.67 -10.49 6.01
CA THR A 200 -6.44 -11.25 5.72
C THR A 200 -5.21 -10.82 6.54
N LEU A 201 -5.15 -9.56 6.99
CA LEU A 201 -4.00 -9.01 7.73
C LEU A 201 -3.68 -9.65 9.09
N PRO A 202 -4.65 -10.02 9.94
CA PRO A 202 -4.40 -10.70 11.22
C PRO A 202 -3.65 -12.01 11.07
N TRP A 203 -3.93 -12.77 10.00
CA TRP A 203 -3.26 -14.05 9.70
C TRP A 203 -1.89 -13.88 9.03
N CYS A 204 -1.53 -12.66 8.62
CA CYS A 204 -0.22 -12.37 8.06
C CYS A 204 0.85 -12.32 9.17
N LYS A 205 1.89 -13.16 9.05
CA LYS A 205 3.10 -13.06 9.89
C LYS A 205 3.84 -11.76 9.57
N GLU A 206 4.46 -11.18 10.60
CA GLU A 206 5.25 -9.94 10.49
C GLU A 206 6.43 -10.09 9.54
N SER A 207 6.85 -8.99 8.89
CA SER A 207 8.06 -8.97 8.06
C SER A 207 9.28 -9.45 8.89
N PRO A 208 10.05 -10.45 8.41
CA PRO A 208 11.22 -10.99 9.11
C PRO A 208 12.28 -9.94 9.43
N ARG A 209 12.43 -8.90 8.59
CA ARG A 209 13.38 -7.79 8.82
C ARG A 209 12.96 -6.87 9.95
N TRP A 210 11.65 -6.65 10.16
CA TRP A 210 11.17 -5.86 11.30
C TRP A 210 11.35 -6.62 12.62
N LEU A 211 11.15 -7.95 12.61
CA LEU A 211 11.45 -8.80 13.77
C LEU A 211 12.94 -8.80 14.11
N LEU A 212 13.81 -8.78 13.09
CA LEU A 212 15.26 -8.59 13.27
C LEU A 212 15.61 -7.19 13.79
N GLN A 213 14.97 -6.12 13.30
CA GLN A 213 15.17 -4.74 13.79
C GLN A 213 14.71 -4.54 15.23
N LYS A 214 13.67 -5.25 15.68
CA LYS A 214 13.21 -5.27 17.09
C LYS A 214 13.99 -6.24 17.98
N GLY A 215 15.09 -6.84 17.50
CA GLY A 215 15.93 -7.74 18.28
C GLY A 215 15.29 -9.11 18.56
N ARG A 216 14.16 -9.45 17.93
CA ARG A 216 13.45 -10.72 18.11
C ARG A 216 13.98 -11.80 17.17
N ARG A 217 15.27 -12.12 17.31
CA ARG A 217 16.03 -13.11 16.51
C ARG A 217 15.43 -14.53 16.50
N LYS A 218 14.60 -14.90 17.47
CA LYS A 218 13.98 -16.24 17.56
C LYS A 218 12.69 -16.40 16.74
N ALA A 219 12.14 -15.31 16.19
CA ALA A 219 10.87 -15.30 15.45
C ALA A 219 11.01 -14.90 13.96
N ALA A 220 12.23 -14.54 13.53
CA ALA A 220 12.59 -14.25 12.15
C ALA A 220 13.17 -15.51 11.50
#